data_AF-A0A7X7MR90-F1
#
_entry.id   AF-A0A7X7MR90-F1
#
_cell.length_a   1.000
_cell.length_b   1.000
_cell.length_c   1.000
_cell.angle_alpha   90.00
_cell.angle_beta   90.00
_cell.angle_gamma   90.00
#
_symmetry.space_group_name_H-M   'P 1'
#
loop_
_entity.id
_entity.type
_entity.pdbx_description
1 polymer ?
#
loop_
_entity_poly.entity_id
_entity_poly.type
_entity_poly.pdbx_seq_one_letter_code
_entity_poly.pdbx_strand_id
1 'polypeptide(L)'
;MAIPPADPDAAQREAMQRVAQGEIQAFRIVAEALEPRLERFFAQLGVPASDRDDLFQETCLRLYRAADRYDPRRPLLPWALTVARRVMLNWHRARKPTVELDEARCVADTQRPVPE
;
A
#
# COMPACT_ATOMS: atom_id res chain seq x y z
N MET A 1 -10.78 -14.98 -30.20
CA MET A 1 -11.38 -13.76 -29.63
C MET A 1 -11.72 -14.07 -28.17
N ALA A 2 -10.89 -13.64 -27.22
CA ALA A 2 -11.16 -13.89 -25.80
C ALA A 2 -12.32 -12.98 -25.39
N ILE A 3 -13.44 -13.58 -24.98
CA ILE A 3 -14.54 -12.87 -24.35
C ILE A 3 -13.95 -12.27 -23.06
N PRO A 4 -13.93 -10.94 -22.88
CA PRO A 4 -13.50 -10.38 -21.60
C PRO A 4 -14.44 -10.94 -20.52
N PRO A 5 -13.92 -11.50 -19.41
CA PRO A 5 -14.76 -12.10 -18.41
C PRO A 5 -15.77 -11.06 -17.89
N ALA A 6 -17.02 -11.47 -17.75
CA ALA A 6 -18.20 -10.66 -17.40
C ALA A 6 -18.18 -10.08 -15.96
N ASP A 7 -17.00 -10.06 -15.32
CA ASP A 7 -16.69 -9.42 -14.06
C ASP A 7 -15.23 -8.95 -14.16
N PRO A 8 -14.94 -7.62 -14.22
CA PRO A 8 -13.57 -7.13 -14.32
C PRO A 8 -12.72 -7.59 -13.13
N ASP A 9 -13.33 -7.89 -11.98
CA ASP A 9 -12.62 -8.43 -10.84
C ASP A 9 -12.25 -9.91 -11.04
N ALA A 10 -13.03 -10.69 -11.82
CA ALA A 10 -12.67 -12.05 -12.19
C ALA A 10 -11.41 -12.08 -13.08
N ALA A 11 -11.32 -11.16 -14.04
CA ALA A 11 -10.13 -11.01 -14.90
C ALA A 11 -8.86 -10.74 -14.07
N GLN A 12 -8.97 -9.85 -13.09
CA GLN A 12 -7.87 -9.50 -12.19
C GLN A 12 -7.47 -10.68 -11.29
N ARG A 13 -8.46 -11.45 -10.80
CA ARG A 13 -8.23 -12.65 -9.97
C ARG A 13 -7.47 -13.72 -10.75
N GLU A 14 -7.93 -14.02 -11.96
CA GLU A 14 -7.27 -14.98 -12.86
C GLU A 14 -5.85 -14.52 -13.23
N ALA A 15 -5.69 -13.23 -13.56
CA ALA A 15 -4.39 -12.65 -13.86
C ALA A 15 -3.41 -12.80 -12.67
N MET A 16 -3.86 -12.53 -11.44
CA MET A 16 -3.03 -12.74 -10.24
C MET A 16 -2.64 -14.20 -10.01
N GLN A 17 -3.52 -15.15 -10.31
CA GLN A 17 -3.19 -16.59 -10.22
C GLN A 17 -2.08 -16.96 -11.21
N ARG A 18 -2.15 -16.46 -12.45
CA ARG A 18 -1.12 -16.68 -13.47
C ARG A 18 0.21 -16.05 -13.07
N VAL A 19 0.18 -14.85 -12.47
CA VAL A 19 1.39 -14.21 -11.93
C VAL A 19 2.02 -15.07 -10.82
N ALA A 20 1.21 -15.65 -9.92
CA ALA A 20 1.70 -16.56 -8.90
C ALA A 20 2.36 -17.83 -9.48
N GLN A 21 2.00 -18.21 -10.70
CA GLN A 21 2.60 -19.32 -11.45
C GLN A 21 3.84 -18.90 -12.28
N GLY A 22 4.24 -17.63 -12.23
CA GLY A 22 5.43 -17.10 -12.92
C GLY A 22 5.13 -16.40 -14.24
N GLU A 23 3.85 -16.25 -14.64
CA GLU A 23 3.48 -15.51 -15.85
C GLU A 23 3.50 -13.99 -15.59
N ILE A 24 4.69 -13.39 -15.61
CA ILE A 24 4.92 -11.97 -15.31
C ILE A 24 4.03 -11.05 -16.15
N GLN A 25 3.83 -11.37 -17.43
CA GLN A 25 3.03 -10.55 -18.35
C GLN A 25 1.56 -10.45 -17.97
N ALA A 26 1.02 -11.43 -17.23
CA ALA A 26 -0.37 -11.38 -16.76
C ALA A 26 -0.60 -10.24 -15.75
N PHE A 27 0.45 -9.77 -15.07
CA PHE A 27 0.34 -8.67 -14.11
C PHE A 27 -0.11 -7.35 -14.75
N ARG A 28 0.07 -7.18 -16.07
CA ARG A 28 -0.41 -5.99 -16.80
C ARG A 28 -1.92 -5.77 -16.62
N ILE A 29 -2.72 -6.84 -16.69
CA ILE A 29 -4.18 -6.79 -16.53
C ILE A 29 -4.54 -6.23 -15.14
N VAL A 30 -3.75 -6.60 -14.13
CA VAL A 30 -3.92 -6.14 -12.76
C VAL A 30 -3.51 -4.67 -12.63
N ALA A 31 -2.34 -4.31 -13.16
CA ALA A 31 -1.81 -2.94 -13.08
C ALA A 31 -2.75 -1.93 -13.75
N GLU A 32 -3.19 -2.19 -14.98
CA GLU A 32 -4.11 -1.33 -15.74
C GLU A 32 -5.46 -1.14 -15.02
N ALA A 33 -5.96 -2.19 -14.36
CA ALA A 33 -7.21 -2.11 -13.61
C ALA A 33 -7.06 -1.34 -12.28
N LEU A 34 -5.86 -1.33 -11.68
CA LEU A 34 -5.59 -0.68 -10.40
C LEU A 34 -5.16 0.77 -10.55
N GLU A 35 -4.46 1.14 -11.62
CA GLU A 35 -3.89 2.47 -11.85
C GLU A 35 -4.89 3.62 -11.58
N PRO A 36 -6.03 3.74 -12.29
CA PRO A 36 -6.96 4.84 -12.05
C PRO A 36 -7.60 4.82 -10.66
N ARG A 37 -7.65 3.66 -10.00
CA ARG A 37 -8.23 3.50 -8.65
C ARG A 37 -7.24 3.93 -7.58
N LEU A 38 -5.98 3.54 -7.73
CA LEU A 38 -4.89 3.89 -6.81
C LEU A 38 -4.49 5.35 -6.96
N GLU A 39 -4.46 5.88 -8.18
CA GLU A 39 -4.28 7.32 -8.43
C GLU A 39 -5.29 8.17 -7.65
N ARG A 40 -6.59 7.84 -7.78
CA ARG A 40 -7.66 8.53 -7.04
C ARG A 40 -7.53 8.33 -5.54
N PHE A 41 -7.17 7.14 -5.09
CA PHE A 41 -6.97 6.85 -3.67
C PHE A 41 -5.82 7.67 -3.07
N PHE A 42 -4.67 7.76 -3.73
CA PHE A 42 -3.55 8.58 -3.29
C PHE A 42 -3.89 10.08 -3.31
N ALA A 43 -4.61 10.54 -4.34
CA ALA A 43 -5.11 11.91 -4.41
C ALA A 43 -6.02 12.26 -3.21
N GLN A 44 -6.95 11.37 -2.85
CA GLN A 44 -7.83 11.54 -1.69
C GLN A 44 -7.07 11.57 -0.36
N LEU A 45 -5.89 10.94 -0.30
CA LEU A 45 -5.02 10.93 0.86
C LEU A 45 -4.02 12.10 0.89
N GLY A 46 -4.13 13.05 -0.05
CA GLY A 46 -3.29 14.25 -0.08
C GLY A 46 -1.90 14.04 -0.66
N VAL A 47 -1.65 12.94 -1.38
CA VAL A 47 -0.38 12.71 -2.07
C VAL A 47 -0.27 13.69 -3.26
N PRO A 48 0.82 14.48 -3.38
CA PRO A 48 1.09 15.32 -4.55
C PRO A 48 1.14 14.49 -5.83
N ALA A 49 0.68 15.06 -6.96
CA ALA A 49 0.65 14.34 -8.24
C ALA A 49 2.03 13.80 -8.66
N SER A 50 3.11 14.54 -8.37
CA SER A 50 4.50 14.15 -8.66
C SER A 50 4.96 12.87 -7.95
N ASP A 51 4.25 12.41 -6.93
CA ASP A 51 4.62 11.24 -6.12
C ASP A 51 3.72 10.03 -6.36
N ARG A 52 2.59 10.20 -7.05
CA ARG A 52 1.57 9.14 -7.15
C ARG A 52 2.03 7.98 -8.01
N ASP A 53 2.68 8.28 -9.13
CA ASP A 53 3.27 7.29 -10.03
C ASP A 53 4.27 6.40 -9.28
N ASP A 54 5.15 6.98 -8.46
CA ASP A 54 6.13 6.23 -7.67
C ASP A 54 5.45 5.35 -6.63
N LEU A 55 4.43 5.86 -5.94
CA LEU A 55 3.65 5.10 -4.97
C LEU A 55 2.85 3.97 -5.62
N PHE A 56 2.33 4.21 -6.83
CA PHE A 56 1.66 3.21 -7.63
C PHE A 56 2.63 2.10 -8.04
N GLN A 57 3.80 2.44 -8.58
CA GLN A 57 4.83 1.48 -8.97
C GLN A 57 5.29 0.63 -7.77
N GLU A 58 5.58 1.25 -6.63
CA GLU A 58 5.97 0.54 -5.40
C GLU A 58 4.84 -0.38 -4.90
N THR A 59 3.58 0.04 -5.03
CA THR A 59 2.42 -0.80 -4.72
C THR A 59 2.35 -2.01 -5.64
N CYS A 60 2.51 -1.81 -6.95
CA CYS A 60 2.55 -2.87 -7.95
C CYS A 60 3.68 -3.88 -7.66
N LEU A 61 4.89 -3.41 -7.35
CA LEU A 61 6.02 -4.28 -7.00
C LEU A 61 5.73 -5.14 -5.77
N ARG A 62 5.08 -4.57 -4.75
CA ARG A 62 4.68 -5.33 -3.54
C ARG A 62 3.59 -6.35 -3.82
N LEU A 63 2.60 -6.01 -4.65
CA LEU A 63 1.56 -6.94 -5.06
C LEU A 63 2.13 -8.10 -5.87
N TYR A 64 2.99 -7.80 -6.85
CA TYR A 64 3.67 -8.79 -7.67
C TYR A 64 4.49 -9.76 -6.81
N ARG A 65 5.32 -9.24 -5.89
CA ARG A 65 6.15 -10.06 -4.99
C ARG A 65 5.34 -10.91 -4.00
N ALA A 66 4.08 -10.55 -3.76
CA ALA A 66 3.19 -11.25 -2.84
C ALA A 66 2.06 -12.01 -3.58
N ALA A 67 2.17 -12.18 -4.90
CA ALA A 67 1.15 -12.81 -5.72
C ALA A 67 0.88 -14.26 -5.29
N ASP A 68 1.92 -14.97 -4.85
CA ASP A 68 1.86 -16.33 -4.28
C ASP A 68 0.96 -16.43 -3.03
N ARG A 69 0.77 -15.32 -2.30
CA ARG A 69 -0.03 -15.26 -1.06
C ARG A 69 -1.44 -14.75 -1.27
N TYR A 70 -1.81 -14.42 -2.50
CA TYR A 70 -3.13 -13.88 -2.81
C TYR A 70 -4.21 -14.98 -2.74
N ASP A 71 -5.34 -14.71 -2.07
CA ASP A 71 -6.51 -15.59 -2.04
C ASP A 71 -7.47 -15.22 -3.20
N PRO A 72 -7.57 -16.04 -4.26
CA PRO A 72 -8.39 -15.74 -5.43
C PRO A 72 -9.89 -15.85 -5.18
N ARG A 73 -10.33 -16.22 -3.97
CA ARG A 73 -11.74 -16.15 -3.56
C ARG A 73 -12.14 -14.75 -3.10
N ARG A 74 -11.16 -13.86 -2.87
CA ARG A 74 -11.40 -12.49 -2.40
C ARG A 74 -11.19 -11.50 -3.53
N PRO A 75 -11.95 -10.38 -3.58
CA PRO A 75 -11.67 -9.31 -4.54
C PRO A 75 -10.25 -8.76 -4.40
N LEU A 76 -9.64 -8.36 -5.51
CA LEU A 76 -8.26 -7.88 -5.53
C LEU A 76 -8.13 -6.49 -4.92
N LEU A 77 -9.09 -5.62 -5.20
CA LEU A 77 -9.02 -4.19 -4.87
C LEU A 77 -8.83 -3.92 -3.36
N PRO A 78 -9.55 -4.54 -2.41
CA PRO A 78 -9.32 -4.32 -0.98
C PRO A 78 -7.91 -4.68 -0.52
N TRP A 79 -7.33 -5.74 -1.08
CA TRP A 79 -5.95 -6.13 -0.78
C TRP A 79 -4.96 -5.12 -1.37
N ALA A 80 -5.17 -4.69 -2.63
CA ALA A 80 -4.37 -3.63 -3.26
C ALA A 80 -4.40 -2.32 -2.48
N LEU A 81 -5.57 -1.87 -2.02
CA LEU A 81 -5.71 -0.67 -1.20
C LEU A 81 -4.99 -0.81 0.15
N THR A 82 -4.97 -2.01 0.74
CA THR A 82 -4.21 -2.27 1.97
C THR A 82 -2.71 -2.11 1.75
N VAL A 83 -2.19 -2.63 0.63
CA VAL A 83 -0.78 -2.47 0.26
C VAL A 83 -0.47 -1.01 -0.04
N ALA A 84 -1.28 -0.35 -0.85
CA ALA A 84 -1.16 1.06 -1.21
C ALA A 84 -1.12 1.97 0.03
N ARG A 85 -2.01 1.73 1.00
CA ARG A 85 -2.01 2.48 2.27
C ARG A 85 -0.70 2.31 3.04
N ARG A 86 -0.13 1.10 3.06
CA ARG A 86 1.17 0.84 3.73
C ARG A 86 2.32 1.55 3.01
N VAL A 87 2.30 1.56 1.67
CA VAL A 87 3.28 2.30 0.85
C VAL A 87 3.21 3.79 1.16
N MET A 88 2.00 4.38 1.10
CA MET A 88 1.77 5.79 1.42
C MET A 88 2.23 6.14 2.84
N LEU A 89 1.91 5.32 3.85
CA LEU A 89 2.34 5.56 5.22
C LEU A 89 3.87 5.56 5.36
N ASN A 90 4.56 4.68 4.64
CA ASN A 90 6.02 4.65 4.64
C ASN A 90 6.62 5.89 3.95
N TRP A 91 6.08 6.27 2.79
CA TRP A 91 6.46 7.50 2.09
C TRP A 91 6.25 8.74 2.97
N HIS A 92 5.11 8.83 3.66
CA HIS A 92 4.80 9.95 4.55
C HIS A 92 5.74 10.01 5.76
N ARG A 93 6.12 8.84 6.32
CA ARG A 93 7.11 8.76 7.40
C ARG A 93 8.50 9.22 6.95
N ALA A 94 8.93 8.80 5.76
CA ALA A 94 10.24 9.17 5.21
C ALA A 94 10.38 10.68 4.94
N ARG A 95 9.24 11.38 4.79
CA ARG A 95 9.19 12.83 4.52
C ARG A 95 9.04 13.71 5.76
N LYS A 96 8.70 13.11 6.90
CA LYS A 96 8.79 13.84 8.16
C LYS A 96 10.26 13.86 8.58
N PRO A 97 10.87 15.04 8.79
CA PRO A 97 12.13 15.09 9.51
C PRO A 97 11.92 14.35 10.82
N THR A 98 12.76 13.36 11.10
CA THR A 98 12.80 12.72 12.41
C THR A 98 13.11 13.84 13.40
N VAL A 99 12.12 14.23 14.20
CA VAL A 99 12.40 15.12 15.34
C VAL A 99 13.19 14.24 16.30
N GLU A 100 14.50 14.47 16.39
CA GLU A 100 15.31 13.96 17.51
C GLU A 100 14.58 14.39 18.79
N LEU A 101 14.24 13.43 19.64
CA LEU A 101 13.72 13.68 20.97
C LEU A 101 14.87 14.20 21.84
N ASP A 102 15.32 15.43 21.58
CA ASP A 102 16.28 16.11 22.42
C ASP A 102 15.55 16.88 23.52
N GLU A 103 15.89 16.50 24.76
CA GLU A 103 15.66 17.20 26.03
C GLU A 103 14.22 17.47 26.50
N ALA A 104 13.61 16.45 27.13
CA ALA A 104 12.66 16.66 28.23
C ALA A 104 12.85 15.61 29.33
N ARG A 105 14.04 15.59 29.95
CA ARG A 105 14.22 14.96 31.28
C ARG A 105 14.89 15.91 32.26
N CYS A 106 14.35 17.12 32.34
CA CYS A 106 14.56 18.07 33.43
C CYS A 106 13.21 18.64 33.86
N VAL A 107 12.45 17.87 34.65
CA VAL A 107 11.62 18.49 35.68
C VAL A 107 12.09 17.90 36.99
N ALA A 108 12.67 18.77 37.79
CA ALA A 108 13.30 18.51 39.05
C ALA A 108 12.37 17.82 40.06
N ASP A 109 13.02 17.00 40.88
CA ASP A 109 12.80 16.87 42.32
C ASP A 109 11.58 17.63 42.89
N THR A 110 10.58 16.89 43.31
CA THR A 110 9.66 17.38 44.35
C THR A 110 9.53 16.27 45.38
N GLN A 111 10.40 16.37 46.39
CA GLN A 111 10.21 15.92 47.77
C GLN A 111 8.81 15.33 48.04
N ARG A 112 8.76 14.02 48.31
CA ARG A 112 7.60 13.39 48.95
C ARG A 112 7.84 13.41 50.46
N PRO A 113 6.99 14.03 51.29
CA PRO A 113 7.15 13.91 52.74
C PRO A 113 6.78 12.49 53.18
N VAL A 114 7.57 11.94 54.11
CA VAL A 114 7.33 10.66 54.77
C VAL A 114 6.21 10.86 55.81
N PRO A 115 5.19 9.98 55.88
CA PRO A 115 4.21 10.03 56.95
C PRO A 115 4.79 9.36 58.22
N GLU A 116 4.51 9.95 59.40
CA GLU A 116 4.75 9.36 60.73
C GLU A 116 3.93 8.11 61.00
#